data_AF-A0A6P8IAT2-F1
#
_entry.id   AF-A0A6P8IAT2-F1
#
_cell.length_a   1.000
_cell.length_b   1.000
_cell.length_c   1.000
_cell.angle_alpha   90.00
_cell.angle_beta   90.00
_cell.angle_gamma   90.00
#
_symmetry.space_group_name_H-M   'P 1'
#
loop_
_entity.id
_entity.type
_entity.pdbx_description
1 polymer ?
#
loop_
_entity_poly.entity_id
_entity_poly.type
_entity_poly.pdbx_seq_one_letter_code
_entity_poly.pdbx_strand_id
1 'polypeptide(L)'
;MFLFFRQTTQNGLVKNGTNVCKKTVSFQQSFSSAYDSLQIYTYYTSCGFLWASYCARYRYYYTTHYRTTYGISYRKEQQCCKGWSQVGDQCTKGK
;
A
#
# COMPACT_ATOMS: atom_id res chain seq x y z
N MET A 1 41.09 -14.16 10.50
CA MET A 1 39.67 -13.76 10.65
C MET A 1 39.29 -12.93 9.42
N PHE A 2 38.70 -13.54 8.39
CA PHE A 2 38.31 -12.84 7.16
C PHE A 2 36.90 -12.25 7.34
N LEU A 3 36.81 -10.92 7.42
CA LEU A 3 35.54 -10.20 7.41
C LEU A 3 34.96 -10.27 5.99
N PHE A 4 34.06 -11.22 5.76
CA PHE A 4 33.23 -11.22 4.55
C PHE A 4 32.24 -10.05 4.63
N PHE A 5 32.55 -8.95 3.94
CA PHE A 5 31.56 -7.94 3.61
C PHE A 5 30.52 -8.58 2.69
N ARG A 6 29.37 -8.98 3.25
CA ARG A 6 28.20 -9.35 2.44
C ARG A 6 27.80 -8.13 1.61
N GLN A 7 28.12 -8.14 0.32
CA GLN A 7 27.62 -7.15 -0.61
C GLN A 7 26.10 -7.21 -0.61
N THR A 8 25.45 -6.08 -0.30
CA THR A 8 24.00 -5.95 -0.41
C THR A 8 23.63 -5.99 -1.89
N THR A 9 23.04 -7.09 -2.34
CA THR A 9 22.50 -7.23 -3.70
C THR A 9 21.07 -6.70 -3.74
N GLN A 10 20.76 -5.81 -4.70
CA GLN A 10 19.40 -5.40 -5.03
C GLN A 10 19.08 -5.92 -6.42
N ASN A 11 17.99 -6.71 -6.55
CA ASN A 11 17.66 -7.45 -7.78
C ASN A 11 18.81 -8.33 -8.31
N GLY A 12 19.61 -8.91 -7.40
CA GLY A 12 20.75 -9.76 -7.77
C GLY A 12 21.98 -9.01 -8.30
N LEU A 13 21.97 -7.68 -8.36
CA LEU A 13 23.11 -6.86 -8.83
C LEU A 13 23.93 -6.31 -7.65
N VAL A 14 25.24 -6.19 -7.85
CA VAL A 14 26.13 -5.52 -6.89
C VAL A 14 25.81 -4.02 -6.82
N LYS A 15 25.62 -3.50 -5.61
CA LYS A 15 25.33 -2.09 -5.37
C LYS A 15 26.47 -1.21 -5.90
N ASN A 16 26.17 -0.35 -6.88
CA ASN A 16 27.12 0.49 -7.62
C ASN A 16 28.11 -0.29 -8.50
N GLY A 17 27.74 -1.49 -8.97
CA GLY A 17 28.51 -2.24 -9.95
C GLY A 17 28.63 -1.52 -11.30
N THR A 18 29.60 -1.95 -12.11
CA THR A 18 29.86 -1.38 -13.44
C THR A 18 28.62 -1.55 -14.33
N ASN A 19 28.16 -0.45 -14.93
CA ASN A 19 26.95 -0.39 -15.77
C ASN A 19 25.63 -0.71 -15.03
N VAL A 20 25.58 -0.54 -13.70
CA VAL A 20 24.35 -0.60 -12.92
C VAL A 20 23.74 0.79 -12.77
N CYS A 21 22.54 0.97 -13.29
CA CYS A 21 21.77 2.21 -13.22
C CYS A 21 20.67 2.11 -12.16
N LYS A 22 20.35 3.23 -11.51
CA LYS A 22 19.18 3.33 -10.64
C LYS A 22 17.98 3.78 -11.48
N LYS A 23 16.92 2.99 -11.48
CA LYS A 23 15.68 3.29 -12.18
C LYS A 23 14.53 3.37 -11.19
N THR A 24 13.66 4.36 -11.38
CA THR A 24 12.38 4.39 -10.68
C THR A 24 11.42 3.47 -11.41
N VAL A 25 10.93 2.45 -10.72
CA VAL A 25 9.92 1.53 -11.26
C VAL A 25 8.60 1.72 -10.54
N SER A 26 7.51 1.67 -11.31
CA SER A 26 6.15 1.65 -10.80
C SER A 26 5.75 0.23 -10.45
N PHE A 27 5.11 0.04 -9.30
CA PHE A 27 4.53 -1.23 -8.89
C PHE A 27 3.15 -1.01 -8.27
N GLN A 28 2.28 -2.01 -8.39
CA GLN A 28 0.97 -1.99 -7.74
C GLN A 28 1.15 -2.33 -6.26
N GLN A 29 0.69 -1.45 -5.39
CA GLN A 29 0.74 -1.60 -3.95
C GLN A 29 -0.69 -1.59 -3.39
N SER A 30 -0.96 -2.47 -2.43
CA SER A 30 -2.19 -2.43 -1.65
C SER A 30 -2.02 -1.48 -0.46
N PHE A 31 -3.04 -0.66 -0.24
CA PHE A 31 -3.15 0.29 0.85
C PHE A 31 -4.44 0.00 1.62
N SER A 32 -4.37 0.10 2.95
CA SER A 32 -5.57 0.08 3.79
C SER A 32 -6.13 1.50 3.86
N SER A 33 -7.33 1.70 3.33
CA SER A 33 -8.03 2.99 3.34
C SER A 33 -9.22 2.91 4.29
N ALA A 34 -9.27 3.84 5.24
CA ALA A 34 -10.41 4.03 6.12
C ALA A 34 -11.49 4.86 5.42
N TYR A 35 -12.76 4.50 5.62
CA TYR A 35 -13.89 5.33 5.22
C TYR A 35 -14.98 5.24 6.29
N ASP A 36 -15.67 6.36 6.52
CA ASP A 36 -16.76 6.43 7.48
C ASP A 36 -18.09 6.10 6.80
N SER A 37 -18.86 5.21 7.42
CA SER A 37 -20.25 4.94 7.05
C SER A 37 -21.17 5.56 8.10
N LEU A 38 -22.20 6.28 7.63
CA LEU A 38 -23.27 6.76 8.48
C LEU A 38 -24.28 5.63 8.69
N GLN A 39 -24.58 5.34 9.95
CA GLN A 39 -25.62 4.41 10.33
C GLN A 39 -26.72 5.15 11.09
N ILE A 40 -27.97 4.84 10.74
CA ILE A 40 -29.16 5.47 11.32
C ILE A 40 -29.93 4.39 12.07
N TYR A 41 -30.07 4.56 13.39
CA TYR A 41 -30.89 3.70 14.22
C TYR A 41 -32.18 4.42 14.59
N THR A 42 -33.30 3.85 14.13
CA THR A 42 -34.64 4.35 14.46
C THR A 42 -35.20 3.50 15.59
N TYR A 43 -35.64 4.15 16.67
CA TYR A 43 -36.31 3.48 17.78
C TYR A 43 -37.56 4.26 18.18
N TYR A 44 -38.58 3.53 18.64
CA TYR A 44 -39.85 4.10 19.03
C TYR A 44 -39.93 4.18 20.55
N THR A 45 -40.24 5.35 21.06
CA THR A 45 -40.45 5.58 22.50
C THR A 45 -41.88 6.02 22.72
N SER A 46 -42.50 5.58 23.81
CA SER A 46 -43.81 6.11 24.20
C SER A 46 -43.71 7.63 24.42
N CYS A 47 -44.73 8.34 23.93
CA CYS A 47 -44.88 9.76 24.07
C CYS A 47 -46.38 10.11 24.23
N GLY A 48 -46.68 11.36 24.60
CA GLY A 48 -48.05 11.80 24.85
C GLY A 48 -48.59 11.50 26.26
N PHE A 49 -49.76 12.07 26.57
CA PHE A 49 -50.42 11.87 27.86
C PHE A 49 -50.79 10.38 28.04
N LEU A 50 -50.41 9.80 29.19
CA LEU A 50 -50.60 8.38 29.49
C LEU A 50 -50.02 7.41 28.43
N TRP A 51 -48.94 7.80 27.73
CA TRP A 51 -48.20 6.90 26.83
C TRP A 51 -49.03 6.43 25.62
N ALA A 52 -50.06 7.20 25.27
CA ALA A 52 -51.04 6.86 24.23
C ALA A 52 -50.48 6.95 22.79
N SER A 53 -49.27 7.48 22.59
CA SER A 53 -48.64 7.53 21.28
C SER A 53 -47.19 7.05 21.30
N TYR A 54 -46.66 6.73 20.11
CA TYR A 54 -45.26 6.36 19.92
C TYR A 54 -44.58 7.39 19.03
N CYS A 55 -43.44 7.88 19.47
CA CYS A 55 -42.62 8.83 18.74
C CYS A 55 -41.39 8.11 18.19
N ALA A 56 -41.11 8.31 16.91
CA ALA A 56 -39.86 7.87 16.31
C ALA A 56 -38.71 8.76 16.79
N ARG A 57 -37.64 8.15 17.25
CA ARG A 57 -36.38 8.78 17.59
C ARG A 57 -35.30 8.24 16.67
N TYR A 58 -34.41 9.12 16.25
CA TYR A 58 -33.31 8.78 15.35
C TYR A 58 -31.99 8.97 16.09
N ARG A 59 -31.13 7.96 16.03
CA ARG A 59 -29.75 8.03 16.52
C ARG A 59 -28.81 7.82 15.33
N TYR A 60 -27.95 8.80 15.11
CA TYR A 60 -26.91 8.77 14.09
C TYR A 60 -25.61 8.30 14.74
N TYR A 61 -24.93 7.35 14.12
CA TYR A 61 -23.61 6.92 14.53
C TYR A 61 -22.75 6.71 13.30
N TYR A 62 -21.48 7.12 13.41
CA TYR A 62 -20.48 6.93 12.37
C TYR A 62 -19.67 5.69 12.71
N THR A 63 -19.51 4.80 11.73
CA THR A 63 -18.67 3.61 11.85
C THR A 63 -17.54 3.70 10.85
N THR A 64 -16.31 3.61 11.31
CA THR A 64 -15.14 3.56 10.43
C THR A 64 -14.93 2.14 9.95
N HIS A 65 -14.90 1.97 8.63
CA HIS A 65 -14.58 0.70 7.97
C HIS A 65 -13.24 0.82 7.25
N TYR A 66 -12.60 -0.32 7.05
CA TYR A 66 -11.35 -0.42 6.31
C TYR A 66 -11.57 -1.20 5.03
N ARG A 67 -11.04 -0.69 3.92
CA ARG A 67 -11.04 -1.37 2.63
C ARG A 67 -9.63 -1.42 2.06
N THR A 68 -9.32 -2.50 1.37
CA THR A 68 -8.08 -2.60 0.59
C THR A 68 -8.26 -1.85 -0.72
N THR A 69 -7.45 -0.83 -0.93
CA THR A 69 -7.35 -0.08 -2.19
C THR A 69 -6.03 -0.35 -2.86
N TYR A 70 -6.01 -0.40 -4.19
CA TYR A 70 -4.78 -0.57 -4.95
C TYR A 70 -4.35 0.75 -5.58
N GLY A 71 -3.08 1.08 -5.44
CA GLY A 71 -2.49 2.28 -6.04
C GLY A 71 -1.16 1.97 -6.69
N ILE A 72 -0.72 2.86 -7.57
CA ILE A 72 0.62 2.79 -8.16
C ILE A 72 1.58 3.50 -7.21
N SER A 73 2.61 2.77 -6.80
CA SER A 73 3.70 3.29 -5.99
C SER A 73 5.01 3.21 -6.77
N TYR A 74 6.01 3.98 -6.36
CA TYR A 74 7.30 4.06 -7.05
C TYR A 74 8.41 3.67 -6.11
N ARG A 75 9.28 2.75 -6.55
CA ARG A 75 10.51 2.40 -5.81
C ARG A 75 11.74 2.53 -6.69
N LYS A 76 12.87 2.83 -6.07
CA LYS A 76 14.17 2.85 -6.75
C LYS A 76 14.72 1.44 -6.78
N GLU A 77 14.92 0.92 -7.97
CA GLU A 77 15.57 -0.37 -8.21
C GLU A 77 16.89 -0.19 -8.94
N GLN A 78 17.78 -1.16 -8.76
CA GLN A 78 19.00 -1.29 -9.56
C GLN A 78 18.72 -2.22 -10.73
N GLN A 79 19.05 -1.74 -11.93
CA GLN A 79 18.93 -2.48 -13.18
C GLN A 79 20.14 -2.17 -14.06
N CYS A 80 20.48 -3.07 -14.99
CA CYS A 80 21.53 -2.77 -15.95
C CYS A 80 21.15 -1.55 -16.81
N CYS A 81 22.14 -0.69 -17.05
CA CYS A 81 21.98 0.48 -17.90
C CYS A 81 21.59 0.07 -19.33
N LYS A 82 20.99 0.99 -20.08
CA LYS A 82 20.59 0.75 -21.48
C LYS A 82 21.79 0.25 -22.30
N GLY A 83 21.61 -0.87 -23.03
CA GLY A 83 22.68 -1.52 -23.80
C GLY A 83 23.48 -2.58 -23.04
N TRP A 84 23.17 -2.80 -21.76
CA TRP A 84 23.77 -3.84 -20.93
C TRP A 84 22.70 -4.82 -20.45
N SER A 85 23.04 -6.11 -20.41
CA SER A 85 22.19 -7.20 -19.98
C SER A 85 22.75 -7.82 -18.70
N GLN A 86 21.86 -8.26 -17.81
CA GLN A 86 22.27 -8.91 -16.56
C GLN A 86 22.74 -10.33 -16.82
N VAL A 87 23.97 -10.63 -16.40
CA VAL A 87 24.54 -11.98 -16.38
C VAL A 87 25.07 -12.21 -14.97
N GLY A 88 24.32 -12.99 -14.18
CA GLY A 88 24.59 -13.18 -12.76
C GLY A 88 24.43 -11.88 -11.98
N ASP A 89 25.52 -11.46 -11.34
CA ASP A 89 25.64 -10.26 -10.51
C ASP A 89 26.18 -9.02 -11.24
N GLN A 90 26.57 -9.19 -12.51
CA GLN A 90 27.19 -8.15 -13.33
C GLN A 90 26.31 -7.75 -14.52
N CYS A 91 26.56 -6.55 -15.04
CA CYS A 91 25.98 -6.05 -16.28
C CYS A 91 27.00 -6.15 -17.41
N THR A 92 26.79 -7.08 -18.34
CA THR A 92 27.64 -7.29 -19.51
C THR A 92 27.01 -6.68 -20.76
N LYS A 93 27.83 -6.27 -21.74
CA LYS A 93 27.34 -5.61 -22.95
C LYS A 93 26.37 -6.55 -23.67
N GLY A 94 25.14 -6.11 -23.88
CA GLY A 94 24.15 -6.90 -24.61
C GLY A 94 24.68 -7.16 -26.03
N LYS A 95 24.52 -8.39 -26.52
CA LYS A 95 24.78 -8.71 -27.92
C LYS A 95 23.90 -7.85 -28.83
#